data_AF-S4XLZ1-F1
#
_entry.id   AF-S4XLZ1-F1
#
_cell.length_a   1.000
_cell.length_b   1.000
_cell.length_c   1.000
_cell.angle_alpha   90.00
_cell.angle_beta   90.00
_cell.angle_gamma   90.00
#
_symmetry.space_group_name_H-M   'P 1'
#
loop_
_entity.id
_entity.type
_entity.pdbx_description
1 polymer ?
#
loop_
_entity_poly.entity_id
_entity_poly.type
_entity_poly.pdbx_seq_one_letter_code
_entity_poly.pdbx_strand_id
1 'polypeptide(L)'
;MELLNDLFQVTLVGIILGAGIPILFSLGIRLVTPEGENGQAHPIAGWQRIVAGLIFLVIIAAVITGLLWITQGRLYDAFGWDIFGTGGSSGH
;
A
#
# COMPACT_ATOMS: atom_id res chain seq x y z
N MET A 1 2.38 -26.47 19.41
CA MET A 1 1.21 -25.91 18.69
C MET A 1 1.36 -24.41 18.43
N GLU A 2 1.99 -23.63 19.33
CA GLU A 2 2.20 -22.18 19.14
C GLU A 2 3.04 -21.82 17.89
N LEU A 3 4.15 -22.51 17.63
CA LEU A 3 4.99 -22.23 16.44
C LEU A 3 4.22 -22.35 15.11
N LEU A 4 3.32 -23.32 14.99
CA LEU A 4 2.49 -23.50 13.79
C LEU A 4 1.49 -22.35 13.64
N ASN A 5 0.95 -21.86 14.77
CA ASN A 5 0.04 -20.72 14.77
C ASN A 5 0.77 -19.42 14.37
N ASP A 6 1.96 -19.17 14.93
CA ASP A 6 2.76 -17.99 14.61
C ASP A 6 3.24 -18.01 13.15
N LEU A 7 3.68 -19.16 12.66
CA LEU A 7 4.07 -19.33 11.26
C LEU A 7 2.89 -19.06 10.33
N PHE A 8 1.70 -19.60 10.65
CA PHE A 8 0.50 -19.35 9.86
C PHE A 8 0.12 -17.88 9.86
N GLN A 9 0.15 -17.23 11.02
CA GLN A 9 -0.17 -15.81 11.16
C GLN A 9 0.79 -14.92 10.36
N VAL A 10 2.10 -15.12 10.49
CA VAL A 10 3.10 -14.33 9.74
C VAL A 10 3.00 -14.60 8.25
N THR A 11 2.79 -15.86 7.84
CA THR A 11 2.62 -16.20 6.42
C THR A 11 1.36 -15.54 5.84
N LEU A 12 0.24 -15.59 6.56
CA LEU A 12 -1.01 -14.96 6.13
C LEU A 12 -0.85 -13.44 6.00
N VAL A 13 -0.28 -12.80 7.02
CA VAL A 13 -0.01 -11.35 7.00
C VAL A 13 0.96 -11.00 5.88
N GLY A 14 2.03 -11.77 5.68
CA GLY A 14 2.98 -11.58 4.60
C GLY A 14 2.34 -11.70 3.21
N ILE A 15 1.42 -12.66 3.02
CA ILE A 15 0.66 -12.79 1.76
C ILE A 15 -0.29 -11.60 1.58
N ILE A 16 -1.06 -11.23 2.61
CA ILE A 16 -2.02 -10.13 2.50
C ILE A 16 -1.30 -8.80 2.23
N LEU A 17 -0.22 -8.51 2.95
CA LEU A 17 0.52 -7.26 2.78
C LEU A 17 1.38 -7.27 1.51
N GLY A 18 2.02 -8.40 1.19
CA GLY A 18 2.87 -8.55 0.02
C GLY A 18 2.08 -8.58 -1.29
N ALA A 19 0.98 -9.34 -1.35
CA ALA A 19 0.15 -9.49 -2.55
C ALA A 19 -1.02 -8.50 -2.60
N GLY A 20 -1.41 -7.89 -1.47
CA GLY A 20 -2.52 -6.95 -1.41
C GLY A 20 -2.34 -5.72 -2.30
N ILE A 21 -1.14 -5.13 -2.31
CA ILE A 21 -0.82 -3.98 -3.18
C ILE A 21 -0.90 -4.37 -4.67
N PRO A 22 -0.26 -5.47 -5.13
CA PRO A 22 -0.43 -5.99 -6.49
C PRO A 22 -1.89 -6.22 -6.90
N ILE A 23 -2.71 -6.77 -6.00
CA ILE A 23 -4.14 -7.01 -6.25
C ILE A 23 -4.88 -5.69 -6.44
N LEU A 24 -4.70 -4.72 -5.55
CA LEU A 24 -5.31 -3.40 -5.66
C LEU A 24 -4.88 -2.69 -6.96
N PHE A 25 -3.60 -2.82 -7.34
CA PHE A 25 -3.09 -2.27 -8.60
C PHE A 25 -3.79 -2.89 -9.81
N SER A 26 -3.88 -4.23 -9.87
CA SER A 26 -4.58 -4.92 -10.96
C SER A 26 -6.06 -4.52 -11.06
N LEU A 27 -6.72 -4.33 -9.91
CA LEU A 27 -8.11 -3.87 -9.85
C LEU A 27 -8.25 -2.44 -10.40
N GLY A 28 -7.34 -1.55 -10.01
CA GLY A 28 -7.27 -0.18 -10.54
C GLY A 28 -7.08 -0.15 -12.05
N ILE A 29 -6.16 -0.95 -12.60
CA ILE A 29 -5.95 -1.05 -14.05
C ILE A 29 -7.18 -1.62 -14.76
N ARG A 30 -7.84 -2.64 -14.19
CA ARG A 30 -9.06 -3.22 -14.77
C ARG A 30 -10.21 -2.20 -14.88
N LEU A 31 -10.29 -1.22 -13.97
CA LEU A 31 -11.28 -0.14 -14.02
C LEU A 31 -11.02 0.87 -15.14
N VAL A 32 -9.77 1.01 -15.58
CA VAL A 32 -9.33 2.01 -16.57
C VAL A 32 -9.10 1.38 -17.95
N THR A 33 -8.98 0.06 -18.03
CA THR A 33 -8.83 -0.69 -19.28
C THR A 33 -10.14 -1.40 -19.62
N PRO A 34 -11.08 -0.74 -20.31
CA PRO A 34 -12.29 -1.40 -20.76
C PRO A 34 -11.95 -2.44 -21.83
N GLU A 35 -12.16 -3.72 -21.52
CA GLU A 35 -12.19 -4.79 -22.51
C GLU A 35 -13.46 -4.64 -23.34
N GLY A 36 -13.37 -3.96 -24.49
CA GLY A 36 -14.48 -3.94 -25.44
C GLY A 36 -14.68 -5.33 -26.02
N GLU A 37 -15.94 -5.79 -26.15
CA GLU A 37 -16.33 -7.12 -26.65
C GLU A 37 -15.74 -7.48 -28.04
N ASN A 38 -15.12 -6.54 -28.75
CA ASN A 38 -14.56 -6.72 -30.10
C ASN A 38 -13.16 -6.08 -30.29
N GLY A 39 -12.38 -5.90 -29.22
CA GLY A 39 -11.06 -5.24 -29.31
C GLY A 39 -11.11 -3.72 -29.57
N GLN A 40 -12.31 -3.14 -29.51
CA GLN A 40 -12.54 -1.71 -29.66
C GLN A 40 -12.39 -1.02 -28.30
N ALA A 41 -11.49 -0.03 -28.23
CA ALA A 41 -11.32 0.78 -27.03
C ALA A 41 -12.62 1.56 -26.74
N HIS A 42 -13.31 1.22 -25.66
CA HIS A 42 -14.45 2.01 -25.20
C HIS A 42 -13.96 3.27 -24.48
N PRO A 43 -14.67 4.41 -24.64
CA PRO A 43 -14.37 5.60 -23.87
C PRO A 43 -14.55 5.32 -22.38
N ILE A 44 -13.50 5.53 -21.59
CA ILE A 44 -13.52 5.37 -20.14
C ILE A 44 -14.45 6.44 -19.56
N ALA A 45 -15.49 6.03 -18.84
CA ALA A 45 -16.40 6.98 -18.20
C ALA A 45 -15.67 7.78 -17.11
N GLY A 46 -16.01 9.06 -16.96
CA GLY A 46 -15.33 9.95 -16.01
C GLY A 46 -15.30 9.42 -14.57
N TRP A 47 -16.36 8.73 -14.13
CA TRP A 47 -16.44 8.13 -12.80
C TRP A 47 -15.45 6.97 -12.60
N GLN A 48 -15.16 6.17 -13.64
CA GLN A 48 -14.21 5.06 -13.55
C GLN A 48 -12.78 5.57 -13.32
N ARG A 49 -12.42 6.70 -13.95
CA ARG A 49 -11.13 7.37 -13.73
C ARG A 49 -10.98 7.85 -12.29
N ILE A 50 -12.05 8.42 -11.73
CA ILE A 50 -12.04 8.90 -10.34
C ILE A 50 -11.85 7.72 -9.37
N VAL A 51 -12.62 6.64 -9.56
CA VAL A 51 -12.53 5.46 -8.69
C VAL A 51 -11.15 4.81 -8.79
N ALA A 52 -10.60 4.64 -9.99
CA ALA A 52 -9.25 4.12 -10.17
C ALA A 52 -8.19 5.04 -9.53
N GLY A 53 -8.34 6.36 -9.68
CA GLY A 53 -7.48 7.34 -9.02
C GLY A 53 -7.48 7.20 -7.50
N LEU A 54 -8.65 6.97 -6.88
CA LEU A 54 -8.76 6.72 -5.44
C LEU A 54 -8.04 5.42 -5.02
N ILE A 55 -8.18 4.34 -5.79
CA ILE A 55 -7.47 3.08 -5.52
C ILE A 55 -5.95 3.29 -5.57
N PHE A 56 -5.46 4.00 -6.59
CA PHE A 56 -4.05 4.35 -6.70
C PHE A 56 -3.57 5.24 -5.55
N LEU A 57 -4.38 6.20 -5.12
CA LEU A 57 -4.06 7.06 -3.99
C LEU A 57 -3.92 6.25 -2.68
N VAL A 58 -4.79 5.27 -2.46
CA VAL A 58 -4.68 4.35 -1.31
C VAL A 58 -3.40 3.53 -1.39
N ILE A 59 -3.03 3.02 -2.57
CA ILE A 59 -1.78 2.29 -2.76
C ILE A 59 -0.57 3.17 -2.42
N ILE A 60 -0.54 4.40 -2.92
CA ILE A 60 0.55 5.36 -2.64
C ILE A 60 0.65 5.63 -1.14
N ALA A 61 -0.48 5.90 -0.47
CA ALA A 61 -0.52 6.15 0.97
C ALA A 61 0.00 4.94 1.76
N ALA A 62 -0.38 3.72 1.39
CA ALA A 62 0.08 2.49 2.02
C ALA A 62 1.60 2.29 1.84
N VAL A 63 2.13 2.51 0.63
CA VAL A 63 3.57 2.42 0.34
C VAL A 63 4.36 3.45 1.13
N ILE A 64 3.93 4.71 1.13
CA ILE A 64 4.60 5.78 1.88
C ILE A 64 4.60 5.45 3.37
N THR A 65 3.46 5.03 3.93
CA THR A 65 3.37 4.68 5.36
C THR A 65 4.28 3.51 5.70
N GLY A 66 4.31 2.45 4.88
CA GLY A 66 5.20 1.31 5.07
C GLY A 66 6.67 1.68 4.96
N LEU A 67 7.04 2.53 3.99
CA LEU A 67 8.40 3.03 3.85
C LEU A 67 8.81 3.89 5.03
N LEU A 68 7.96 4.83 5.45
CA LEU A 68 8.23 5.67 6.61
C LEU A 68 8.37 4.81 7.87
N TRP A 69 7.56 3.76 8.03
CA TRP A 69 7.63 2.79 9.13
C TRP A 69 8.93 1.95 9.12
N ILE A 70 9.36 1.48 7.96
CA ILE A 70 10.62 0.73 7.84
C ILE A 70 11.83 1.65 8.09
N THR A 71 11.73 2.92 7.65
CA THR A 71 12.84 3.88 7.70
C THR A 71 12.86 4.76 8.95
N GLN A 72 11.95 4.58 9.92
CA GLN A 72 11.80 5.43 11.12
C GLN A 72 13.14 5.73 11.80
N GLY A 73 13.94 4.68 12.06
CA GLY A 73 15.26 4.83 12.68
C GLY A 73 16.28 5.58 11.84
N ARG A 74 16.22 5.48 10.50
CA ARG A 74 17.10 6.22 9.58
C ARG A 74 16.63 7.65 9.33
N LEU A 75 15.33 7.90 9.43
CA LEU A 75 14.73 9.21 9.21
C LEU A 75 15.09 10.18 10.34
N TYR A 76 15.17 9.66 11.57
CA TYR A 76 15.68 10.40 12.73
C TYR A 76 17.14 10.85 12.51
N ASP A 77 18.01 9.93 12.08
CA ASP A 77 19.44 10.20 11.89
C ASP A 77 19.75 11.03 10.63
N ALA A 78 18.99 10.86 9.54
CA ALA A 78 19.28 11.50 8.24
C ALA A 78 18.54 12.83 8.02
N PHE A 79 17.35 13.02 8.62
CA PHE A 79 16.51 14.20 8.40
C PHE A 79 16.23 15.02 9.67
N GLY A 80 16.56 14.52 10.88
CA GLY A 80 16.31 15.23 12.13
C GLY A 80 14.83 15.50 12.43
N TRP A 81 13.92 14.85 11.69
CA TRP A 81 12.48 15.02 11.81
C TRP A 81 11.88 13.83 12.56
N ASP A 82 11.38 14.08 13.77
CA ASP A 82 10.71 13.08 14.58
C ASP A 82 9.22 12.96 14.21
N ILE A 83 8.92 12.30 13.09
CA ILE A 83 7.55 12.12 12.58
C ILE A 83 6.73 11.16 13.48
N PHE A 84 7.41 10.33 14.26
CA PHE A 84 6.81 9.24 15.04
C PHE A 84 7.02 9.36 16.57
N GLY A 85 7.62 10.45 17.06
CA GLY A 85 7.77 10.73 18.50
C GLY A 85 8.81 9.86 19.22
N THR A 86 9.75 9.27 18.48
CA THR A 86 10.77 8.35 19.00
C THR A 86 11.99 9.04 19.62
N GLY A 87 12.13 10.36 19.48
CA GLY A 87 13.25 11.15 20.01
C GLY A 87 12.97 11.90 21.31
N GLY A 88 11.73 11.88 21.82
CA GLY A 88 11.30 12.75 22.94
C GLY A 88 11.11 12.09 24.32
N SER A 89 11.19 10.76 24.45
CA SER A 89 10.93 10.07 25.73
C SER A 89 12.19 9.55 26.45
N SER A 90 13.33 10.19 26.23
CA SER A 90 14.54 9.94 27.01
C SER A 90 15.20 11.27 27.39
N GLY A 91 14.58 12.00 28.32
CA GLY A 91 15.15 13.23 28.84
C GLY A 91 14.20 14.00 29.77
N HIS A 92 14.22 13.60 31.05
CA HIS A 92 13.56 14.16 32.25
C HIS A 92 12.22 13.54 32.67
#